data_AF-A0A6A4ZXT6-F1
#
_entry.id   AF-A0A6A4ZXT6-F1
#
_cell.length_a   1.000
_cell.length_b   1.000
_cell.length_c   1.000
_cell.angle_alpha   90.00
_cell.angle_beta   90.00
_cell.angle_gamma   90.00
#
_symmetry.space_group_name_H-M   'P 1'
#
loop_
_entity.id
_entity.type
_entity.pdbx_description
1 polymer ?
#
loop_
_entity_poly.entity_id
_entity_poly.type
_entity_poly.pdbx_seq_one_letter_code
_entity_poly.pdbx_strand_id
1 'polypeptide(L)'
;MFNRCVACAVGTTRGPAYDPALVDRRFFNWTDTTPIAQIPQVPSTYGYIEGVYPIMNDHRVAMGESTCAAKFVSKPVSGGGRARLDIVELGRLALERTTCARDAIALMGGMAETYGYYGSFWETPSAFENAGEALTITDPTEAWMLHMLPDDTGASAIWVAQRVHDNHVAAVANRFVIREINFTDTDHFMASANVLDIAKRHGFWDGVAPFDFTDAYAGPPDVTLSSSLRVGRVLSLANKNVNVDTFADTTPFFSAKVDTLLTVQDIMRFQRDHYEGTKFDLTKGPASGPYGDPNRYGWC
;
A
#
# COMPACT_ATOMS: atom_id res chain seq x y z
N MET A 1 -2.31 -6.90 -24.50
CA MET A 1 -1.53 -7.92 -23.76
C MET A 1 -1.58 -7.53 -22.30
N PHE A 2 -2.47 -8.14 -21.51
CA PHE A 2 -2.42 -8.02 -20.05
C PHE A 2 -1.19 -8.79 -19.59
N ASN A 3 -0.10 -8.08 -19.25
CA ASN A 3 1.06 -8.74 -18.67
C ASN A 3 0.66 -9.28 -17.29
N ARG A 4 0.93 -10.57 -17.15
CA ARG A 4 0.60 -11.48 -16.06
C ARG A 4 1.09 -10.95 -14.71
N CYS A 5 0.22 -10.29 -13.95
CA CYS A 5 0.38 -10.11 -12.50
C CYS A 5 -0.78 -10.79 -11.78
N VAL A 6 -0.75 -12.12 -11.78
CA VAL A 6 -1.37 -12.90 -10.70
C VAL A 6 -0.39 -14.04 -10.43
N ALA A 7 0.59 -13.79 -9.57
CA ALA A 7 1.40 -14.85 -9.01
C ALA A 7 0.54 -15.60 -7.98
N CYS A 8 -0.31 -16.51 -8.45
CA CYS A 8 -0.86 -17.55 -7.57
C CYS A 8 0.22 -18.61 -7.43
N ALA A 9 0.87 -18.68 -6.26
CA ALA A 9 1.80 -19.75 -5.95
C ALA A 9 1.03 -21.06 -5.79
N VAL A 10 0.84 -21.82 -6.87
CA VAL A 10 0.15 -23.12 -6.88
C VAL A 10 1.17 -24.23 -6.56
N GLY A 11 0.86 -25.07 -5.59
CA GLY A 11 1.72 -26.18 -5.15
C GLY A 11 1.11 -26.96 -3.99
N THR A 12 1.60 -28.18 -3.77
CA THR A 12 1.09 -29.08 -2.72
C THR A 12 1.65 -28.78 -1.33
N THR A 13 2.53 -27.79 -1.22
CA THR A 13 3.18 -27.39 0.04
C THR A 13 2.40 -26.33 0.82
N ARG A 14 1.35 -25.76 0.23
CA ARG A 14 0.41 -24.83 0.88
C ARG A 14 -0.92 -25.52 1.17
N GLY A 15 -1.93 -24.75 1.58
CA GLY A 15 -3.28 -25.28 1.83
C GLY A 15 -3.92 -25.95 0.59
N PRO A 16 -4.99 -26.74 0.77
CA PRO A 16 -5.63 -27.49 -0.32
C PRO A 16 -6.07 -26.62 -1.51
N ALA A 17 -6.34 -25.34 -1.28
CA ALA A 17 -6.75 -24.39 -2.32
C ALA A 17 -5.65 -24.11 -3.37
N TYR A 18 -4.38 -24.42 -3.08
CA TYR A 18 -3.25 -24.23 -4.00
C TYR A 18 -2.91 -25.52 -4.75
N ASP A 19 -3.71 -26.58 -4.65
CA ASP A 19 -3.41 -27.83 -5.34
C ASP A 19 -3.44 -27.62 -6.87
N PRO A 20 -2.37 -27.99 -7.61
CA PRO A 20 -2.35 -27.94 -9.08
C PRO A 20 -3.52 -28.67 -9.76
N ALA A 21 -4.16 -29.62 -9.08
CA ALA A 21 -5.34 -30.33 -9.56
C ALA A 21 -6.60 -29.45 -9.63
N LEU A 22 -6.67 -28.35 -8.86
CA LEU A 22 -7.83 -27.44 -8.81
C LEU A 22 -7.77 -26.32 -9.84
N VAL A 23 -6.68 -26.23 -10.60
CA VAL A 23 -6.44 -25.16 -11.56
C VAL A 23 -7.36 -25.28 -12.78
N ASP A 24 -8.01 -24.17 -13.18
CA ASP A 24 -8.88 -24.14 -14.36
C ASP A 24 -8.08 -24.16 -15.67
N ARG A 25 -8.09 -25.32 -16.34
CA ARG A 25 -7.38 -25.55 -17.62
C ARG A 25 -8.22 -25.25 -18.86
N ARG A 26 -9.46 -24.77 -18.72
CA ARG A 26 -10.35 -24.48 -19.87
C ARG A 26 -9.88 -23.25 -20.65
N PHE A 27 -9.35 -22.25 -19.95
CA PHE A 27 -9.01 -20.94 -20.53
C PHE A 27 -7.51 -20.63 -20.52
N PHE A 28 -6.72 -21.36 -19.73
CA PHE A 28 -5.29 -21.07 -19.55
C PHE A 28 -4.45 -22.34 -19.66
N ASN A 29 -3.33 -22.24 -20.40
CA ASN A 29 -2.29 -23.26 -20.40
C ASN A 29 -1.26 -22.94 -19.32
N TRP A 30 -1.40 -23.62 -18.18
CA TRP A 30 -0.56 -23.41 -17.00
C TRP A 30 0.81 -24.05 -17.18
N THR A 31 1.84 -23.34 -16.77
CA THR A 31 3.24 -23.78 -16.78
C THR A 31 3.87 -23.51 -15.43
N ASP A 32 4.76 -24.39 -14.99
CA ASP A 32 5.50 -24.19 -13.75
C ASP A 32 6.36 -22.93 -13.83
N THR A 33 6.39 -22.17 -12.74
CA THR A 33 7.25 -20.99 -12.60
C THR A 33 8.61 -21.40 -12.05
N THR A 34 9.66 -20.74 -12.53
CA THR A 34 11.02 -20.91 -11.98
C THR A 34 11.12 -20.20 -10.63
N PRO A 35 11.56 -20.87 -9.54
CA PRO A 35 11.81 -20.21 -8.27
C PRO A 35 12.88 -19.11 -8.41
N ILE A 36 12.59 -17.92 -7.89
CA ILE A 36 13.51 -16.76 -7.97
C ILE A 36 14.21 -16.43 -6.64
N ALA A 37 13.85 -17.09 -5.55
CA ALA A 37 14.40 -16.83 -4.21
C ALA A 37 14.25 -18.04 -3.28
N GLN A 38 15.05 -18.04 -2.21
CA GLN A 38 14.92 -18.94 -1.07
C GLN A 38 15.08 -18.12 0.20
N ILE A 39 14.25 -18.41 1.20
CA ILE A 39 14.29 -17.77 2.51
C ILE A 39 14.38 -18.85 3.61
N PRO A 40 14.93 -18.53 4.79
CA PRO A 40 14.89 -19.44 5.93
C PRO A 40 13.46 -19.83 6.29
N GLN A 41 13.26 -21.14 6.48
CA GLN A 41 11.97 -21.71 6.87
C GLN A 41 11.79 -21.66 8.39
N VAL A 42 10.55 -21.47 8.83
CA VAL A 42 10.15 -21.53 10.24
C VAL A 42 9.49 -22.89 10.56
N PRO A 43 9.50 -23.35 11.83
CA PRO A 43 8.96 -24.68 12.18
C PRO A 43 7.47 -24.87 11.89
N SER A 44 6.69 -23.78 11.93
CA SER A 44 5.25 -23.77 11.69
C SER A 44 4.82 -22.41 11.15
N THR A 45 3.71 -22.39 10.40
CA THR A 45 3.06 -21.18 9.90
C THR A 45 1.60 -21.13 10.33
N TYR A 46 1.03 -19.93 10.29
CA TYR A 46 -0.36 -19.65 10.61
C TYR A 46 -1.28 -19.79 9.39
N GLY A 47 -2.56 -20.06 9.65
CA GLY A 47 -3.58 -20.05 8.60
C GLY A 47 -3.98 -18.62 8.25
N TYR A 48 -4.25 -18.35 6.97
CA TYR A 48 -4.67 -17.02 6.53
C TYR A 48 -5.64 -17.08 5.36
N ILE A 49 -6.40 -15.99 5.20
CA ILE A 49 -7.29 -15.74 4.07
C ILE A 49 -6.55 -14.79 3.12
N GLU A 50 -6.56 -15.12 1.83
CA GLU A 50 -6.10 -14.23 0.77
C GLU A 50 -7.06 -14.24 -0.42
N GLY A 51 -7.00 -13.17 -1.22
CA GLY A 51 -7.54 -13.12 -2.57
C GLY A 51 -6.38 -13.05 -3.57
N VAL A 52 -6.26 -11.91 -4.26
CA VAL A 52 -5.01 -11.55 -4.95
C VAL A 52 -3.95 -11.08 -3.95
N TYR A 53 -4.40 -10.42 -2.88
CA TYR A 53 -3.59 -9.93 -1.77
C TYR A 53 -3.95 -10.64 -0.46
N PRO A 54 -3.00 -10.74 0.49
CA PRO A 54 -3.25 -11.22 1.86
C PRO A 54 -4.30 -10.35 2.57
N ILE A 55 -5.27 -10.98 3.25
CA ILE A 55 -6.38 -10.27 3.90
C ILE A 55 -6.25 -10.32 5.42
N MET A 56 -6.22 -11.52 6.02
CA MET A 56 -6.16 -11.68 7.47
C MET A 56 -5.69 -13.08 7.88
N ASN A 57 -4.93 -13.20 8.96
CA ASN A 57 -4.57 -14.51 9.56
C ASN A 57 -5.45 -14.93 10.75
N ASP A 58 -5.31 -16.17 11.20
CA ASP A 58 -5.99 -16.74 12.37
C ASP A 58 -5.59 -16.09 13.72
N HIS A 59 -4.62 -15.17 13.70
CA HIS A 59 -4.25 -14.28 14.81
C HIS A 59 -4.86 -12.88 14.73
N ARG A 60 -5.73 -12.61 13.73
CA ARG A 60 -6.42 -11.33 13.50
C ARG A 60 -5.48 -10.19 13.09
N VAL A 61 -4.32 -10.49 12.54
CA VAL A 61 -3.53 -9.52 11.79
C VAL A 61 -4.18 -9.38 10.42
N ALA A 62 -4.58 -8.16 10.05
CA ALA A 62 -5.26 -7.88 8.79
C ALA A 62 -4.51 -6.85 7.97
N MET A 63 -4.66 -6.94 6.64
CA MET A 63 -3.98 -6.07 5.69
C MET A 63 -4.93 -5.56 4.61
N GLY A 64 -4.65 -4.33 4.17
CA GLY A 64 -5.19 -3.73 2.95
C GLY A 64 -4.06 -3.01 2.23
N GLU A 65 -4.19 -2.77 0.94
CA GLU A 65 -3.12 -2.25 0.09
C GLU A 65 -3.62 -1.15 -0.85
N SER A 66 -2.72 -0.23 -1.20
CA SER A 66 -2.87 0.73 -2.28
C SER A 66 -1.54 0.98 -2.98
N THR A 67 -1.52 0.68 -4.27
CA THR A 67 -0.39 0.91 -5.17
C THR A 67 -0.10 2.38 -5.34
N CYS A 68 1.12 2.79 -5.02
CA CYS A 68 1.54 4.18 -4.95
C CYS A 68 2.66 4.50 -5.94
N ALA A 69 2.62 5.71 -6.47
CA ALA A 69 3.75 6.24 -7.22
C ALA A 69 4.96 6.47 -6.29
N ALA A 70 6.16 6.08 -6.74
CA ALA A 70 7.41 6.20 -5.99
C ALA A 70 8.60 6.57 -6.89
N LYS A 71 9.63 7.20 -6.33
CA LYS A 71 10.78 7.70 -7.11
C LYS A 71 11.71 6.61 -7.64
N PHE A 72 11.83 5.49 -6.93
CA PHE A 72 12.69 4.38 -7.34
C PHE A 72 11.89 3.23 -7.93
N VAL A 73 12.45 2.62 -8.95
CA VAL A 73 11.92 1.43 -9.63
C VAL A 73 13.03 0.40 -9.64
N SER A 74 12.72 -0.83 -9.27
CA SER A 74 13.61 -1.98 -9.38
C SER A 74 12.98 -3.03 -10.28
N LYS A 75 13.82 -3.95 -10.77
CA LYS A 75 13.37 -5.13 -11.51
C LYS A 75 13.48 -6.38 -10.65
N PRO A 76 12.54 -7.32 -10.77
CA PRO A 76 12.71 -8.64 -10.19
C PRO A 76 13.86 -9.40 -10.87
N VAL A 77 14.40 -10.41 -10.19
CA VAL A 77 15.41 -11.32 -10.77
C VAL A 77 14.93 -11.96 -12.09
N SER A 78 13.65 -12.29 -12.20
CA SER A 78 13.05 -12.81 -13.43
C SER A 78 13.09 -11.83 -14.60
N GLY A 79 13.14 -10.51 -14.31
CA GLY A 79 13.28 -9.42 -15.28
C GLY A 79 14.72 -8.92 -15.43
N GLY A 80 15.71 -9.69 -14.95
CA GLY A 80 17.14 -9.34 -15.01
C GLY A 80 17.59 -8.32 -13.96
N GLY A 81 16.76 -8.05 -12.94
CA GLY A 81 17.13 -7.22 -11.80
C GLY A 81 17.68 -8.00 -10.60
N ARG A 82 17.57 -7.41 -9.41
CA ARG A 82 18.11 -7.97 -8.16
C ARG A 82 17.05 -8.21 -7.09
N ALA A 83 15.90 -7.56 -7.19
CA ALA A 83 14.82 -7.68 -6.22
C ALA A 83 14.13 -9.05 -6.32
N ARG A 84 13.67 -9.57 -5.19
CA ARG A 84 13.13 -10.93 -5.10
C ARG A 84 11.72 -11.00 -4.56
N LEU A 85 11.26 -9.96 -3.85
CA LEU A 85 9.96 -9.95 -3.21
C LEU A 85 9.12 -8.79 -3.74
N ASP A 86 7.87 -9.07 -4.06
CA ASP A 86 6.84 -8.05 -4.19
C ASP A 86 6.04 -7.95 -2.91
N ILE A 87 5.07 -7.05 -2.89
CA ILE A 87 4.27 -6.78 -1.71
C ILE A 87 3.32 -7.92 -1.35
N VAL A 88 2.90 -8.70 -2.34
CA VAL A 88 2.00 -9.83 -2.15
C VAL A 88 2.73 -10.94 -1.39
N GLU A 89 3.95 -11.30 -1.83
CA GLU A 89 4.77 -12.27 -1.12
C GLU A 89 5.18 -11.78 0.27
N LEU A 90 5.51 -10.50 0.43
CA LEU A 90 5.79 -9.92 1.75
C LEU A 90 4.60 -10.05 2.70
N GLY A 91 3.39 -9.69 2.26
CA GLY A 91 2.20 -9.83 3.07
C GLY A 91 1.85 -11.30 3.38
N ARG A 92 2.06 -12.22 2.44
CA ARG A 92 1.88 -13.67 2.67
C ARG A 92 2.81 -14.14 3.80
N LEU A 93 4.09 -13.80 3.71
CA LEU A 93 5.08 -14.14 4.74
C LEU A 93 4.74 -13.53 6.10
N ALA A 94 4.23 -12.30 6.12
CA ALA A 94 3.77 -11.64 7.34
C ALA A 94 2.61 -12.38 8.00
N LEU A 95 1.55 -12.69 7.23
CA LEU A 95 0.40 -13.41 7.76
C LEU A 95 0.73 -14.84 8.19
N GLU A 96 1.67 -15.51 7.50
CA GLU A 96 2.14 -16.84 7.86
C GLU A 96 2.95 -16.88 9.17
N ARG A 97 3.58 -15.76 9.58
CA ARG A 97 4.66 -15.79 10.60
C ARG A 97 4.47 -14.84 11.78
N THR A 98 3.43 -14.01 11.80
CA THR A 98 3.27 -12.96 12.82
C THR A 98 1.88 -12.95 13.47
N THR A 99 1.80 -12.40 14.69
CA THR A 99 0.56 -12.37 15.48
C THR A 99 0.11 -10.96 15.88
N CYS A 100 0.86 -9.93 15.50
CA CYS A 100 0.50 -8.53 15.70
C CYS A 100 1.00 -7.66 14.52
N ALA A 101 0.42 -6.46 14.38
CA ALA A 101 0.69 -5.55 13.27
C ALA A 101 2.15 -5.07 13.22
N ARG A 102 2.73 -4.77 14.39
CA ARG A 102 4.11 -4.29 14.51
C ARG A 102 5.13 -5.33 14.05
N ASP A 103 4.94 -6.58 14.43
CA ASP A 103 5.80 -7.69 14.00
C ASP A 103 5.65 -7.96 12.50
N ALA A 104 4.44 -7.84 11.96
CA ALA A 104 4.19 -7.94 10.52
C ALA A 104 4.98 -6.87 9.74
N ILE A 105 4.95 -5.62 10.20
CA ILE A 105 5.71 -4.51 9.61
C ILE A 105 7.21 -4.78 9.67
N ALA A 106 7.72 -5.16 10.85
CA ALA A 106 9.14 -5.45 11.04
C ALA A 106 9.62 -6.60 10.15
N LEU A 107 8.83 -7.67 10.03
CA LEU A 107 9.15 -8.80 9.16
C LEU A 107 9.17 -8.38 7.69
N MET A 108 8.14 -7.69 7.21
CA MET A 108 8.07 -7.23 5.82
C MET A 108 9.23 -6.30 5.49
N GLY A 109 9.49 -5.32 6.36
CA GLY A 109 10.61 -4.40 6.21
C GLY A 109 11.96 -5.12 6.14
N GLY A 110 12.25 -6.00 7.09
CA GLY A 110 13.52 -6.73 7.13
C GLY A 110 13.70 -7.70 5.95
N MET A 111 12.62 -8.35 5.49
CA MET A 111 12.65 -9.20 4.30
C MET A 111 12.91 -8.38 3.04
N ALA A 112 12.24 -7.23 2.89
CA ALA A 112 12.42 -6.31 1.77
C ALA A 112 13.84 -5.72 1.75
N GLU A 113 14.39 -5.37 2.92
CA GLU A 113 15.77 -4.88 3.05
C GLU A 113 16.80 -5.96 2.68
N THR A 114 16.54 -7.23 3.01
CA THR A 114 17.46 -8.36 2.81
C THR A 114 17.41 -8.91 1.39
N TYR A 115 16.22 -9.05 0.80
CA TYR A 115 15.99 -9.76 -0.46
C TYR A 115 15.66 -8.83 -1.62
N GLY A 116 15.44 -7.54 -1.35
CA GLY A 116 15.08 -6.54 -2.33
C GLY A 116 13.60 -6.57 -2.70
N TYR A 117 13.07 -5.38 -2.95
CA TYR A 117 11.66 -5.16 -3.23
C TYR A 117 11.44 -4.64 -4.65
N TYR A 118 10.39 -5.09 -5.33
CA TYR A 118 9.94 -4.57 -6.62
C TYR A 118 8.41 -4.34 -6.64
N GLY A 119 7.98 -3.28 -7.33
CA GLY A 119 6.56 -2.95 -7.49
C GLY A 119 5.90 -3.67 -8.66
N SER A 120 4.64 -3.32 -8.93
CA SER A 120 3.77 -4.03 -9.89
C SER A 120 4.21 -3.92 -11.35
N PHE A 121 4.94 -2.85 -11.72
CA PHE A 121 5.50 -2.67 -13.07
C PHE A 121 6.96 -2.23 -12.99
N TRP A 122 7.80 -2.72 -13.92
CA TRP A 122 9.24 -2.45 -13.92
C TRP A 122 9.89 -2.28 -15.30
N GLU A 123 9.12 -2.39 -16.40
CA GLU A 123 9.66 -2.37 -17.78
C GLU A 123 9.21 -1.17 -18.61
N THR A 124 8.39 -0.29 -18.04
CA THR A 124 7.81 0.86 -18.77
C THR A 124 8.36 2.18 -18.23
N PRO A 125 8.36 3.26 -19.03
CA PRO A 125 8.68 4.61 -18.55
C PRO A 125 7.78 5.06 -17.39
N SER A 126 6.55 4.55 -17.29
CA SER A 126 5.58 4.82 -16.22
C SER A 126 5.65 3.84 -15.05
N ALA A 127 6.68 2.99 -14.98
CA ALA A 127 6.82 2.02 -13.88
C ALA A 127 6.82 2.68 -12.50
N PHE A 128 7.31 3.93 -12.41
CA PHE A 128 7.32 4.71 -11.18
C PHE A 128 5.92 4.91 -10.58
N GLU A 129 4.85 4.90 -11.39
CA GLU A 129 3.46 5.08 -10.93
C GLU A 129 2.98 3.93 -10.03
N ASN A 130 3.66 2.78 -10.09
CA ASN A 130 3.28 1.57 -9.39
C ASN A 130 4.48 0.88 -8.75
N ALA A 131 5.51 1.66 -8.43
CA ALA A 131 6.75 1.14 -7.87
C ALA A 131 6.72 1.05 -6.34
N GLY A 132 5.87 1.84 -5.69
CA GLY A 132 5.69 1.82 -4.24
C GLY A 132 4.33 1.27 -3.84
N GLU A 133 4.20 0.93 -2.57
CA GLU A 133 2.98 0.35 -1.99
C GLU A 133 2.72 0.94 -0.63
N ALA A 134 1.45 1.19 -0.33
CA ALA A 134 0.99 1.62 0.99
C ALA A 134 0.04 0.59 1.58
N LEU A 135 0.33 0.10 2.79
CA LEU A 135 -0.45 -0.95 3.44
C LEU A 135 -1.08 -0.45 4.73
N THR A 136 -2.39 -0.64 4.86
CA THR A 136 -3.05 -0.60 6.16
C THR A 136 -2.84 -1.94 6.84
N ILE A 137 -2.25 -1.96 8.04
CA ILE A 137 -1.98 -3.19 8.79
C ILE A 137 -2.58 -3.02 10.17
N THR A 138 -3.44 -3.95 10.58
CA THR A 138 -4.16 -3.85 11.85
C THR A 138 -4.11 -5.16 12.63
N ASP A 139 -4.26 -5.04 13.94
CA ASP A 139 -4.55 -6.13 14.85
C ASP A 139 -5.63 -5.69 15.86
N PRO A 140 -6.03 -6.50 16.86
CA PRO A 140 -7.06 -6.11 17.82
C PRO A 140 -6.75 -4.87 18.67
N THR A 141 -5.51 -4.38 18.67
CA THR A 141 -5.01 -3.32 19.55
C THR A 141 -4.38 -2.15 18.83
N GLU A 142 -3.83 -2.34 17.62
CA GLU A 142 -3.14 -1.30 16.86
C GLU A 142 -3.60 -1.26 15.40
N ALA A 143 -3.55 -0.06 14.82
CA ALA A 143 -3.70 0.16 13.40
C ALA A 143 -2.53 0.99 12.87
N TRP A 144 -1.98 0.58 11.74
CA TRP A 144 -0.78 1.14 11.15
C TRP A 144 -0.95 1.39 9.65
N MET A 145 -0.22 2.37 9.15
CA MET A 145 0.04 2.55 7.73
C MET A 145 1.52 2.28 7.48
N LEU A 146 1.85 1.42 6.52
CA LEU A 146 3.21 1.17 6.01
C LEU A 146 3.31 1.78 4.61
N HIS A 147 4.45 2.38 4.28
CA HIS A 147 4.83 2.77 2.93
C HIS A 147 6.14 2.08 2.57
N MET A 148 6.21 1.50 1.39
CA MET A 148 7.38 0.77 0.92
C MET A 148 7.67 1.11 -0.55
N LEU A 149 8.94 1.23 -0.88
CA LEU A 149 9.44 1.37 -2.24
C LEU A 149 10.81 0.69 -2.39
N PRO A 150 11.29 0.44 -3.62
CA PRO A 150 12.63 -0.07 -3.83
C PRO A 150 13.68 0.94 -3.36
N ASP A 151 14.85 0.43 -3.01
CA ASP A 151 16.01 1.31 -2.86
C ASP A 151 16.63 1.67 -4.23
N ASP A 152 17.59 2.57 -4.21
CA ASP A 152 18.34 3.01 -5.40
C ASP A 152 19.35 1.97 -5.92
N THR A 153 19.56 0.85 -5.21
CA THR A 153 20.39 -0.26 -5.69
C THR A 153 19.59 -1.35 -6.40
N GLY A 154 18.26 -1.34 -6.21
CA GLY A 154 17.33 -2.36 -6.70
C GLY A 154 17.49 -3.71 -6.00
N ALA A 155 18.22 -3.77 -4.88
CA ALA A 155 18.51 -4.99 -4.12
C ALA A 155 18.06 -4.90 -2.66
N SER A 156 17.51 -3.76 -2.24
CA SER A 156 16.94 -3.54 -0.92
C SER A 156 15.60 -2.80 -1.05
N ALA A 157 15.11 -2.24 0.05
CA ALA A 157 13.90 -1.44 0.10
C ALA A 157 14.07 -0.23 1.02
N ILE A 158 13.20 0.75 0.85
CA ILE A 158 13.01 1.88 1.74
C ILE A 158 11.59 1.79 2.28
N TRP A 159 11.41 1.94 3.57
CA TRP A 159 10.07 1.87 4.15
C TRP A 159 9.91 2.73 5.41
N VAL A 160 8.67 3.15 5.66
CA VAL A 160 8.24 3.82 6.90
C VAL A 160 6.87 3.29 7.30
N ALA A 161 6.60 3.19 8.59
CA ALA A 161 5.27 2.96 9.11
C ALA A 161 4.92 3.96 10.20
N GLN A 162 3.64 4.37 10.23
CA GLN A 162 3.08 5.27 11.22
C GLN A 162 1.81 4.65 11.84
N ARG A 163 1.71 4.68 13.17
CA ARG A 163 0.54 4.24 13.92
C ARG A 163 -0.59 5.26 13.76
N VAL A 164 -1.80 4.77 13.50
CA VAL A 164 -3.02 5.58 13.55
C VAL A 164 -3.46 5.68 15.02
N HIS A 165 -3.71 6.89 15.50
CA HIS A 165 -4.22 7.09 16.87
C HIS A 165 -5.56 6.38 17.08
N ASP A 166 -5.79 5.89 18.31
CA ASP A 166 -6.94 5.03 18.64
C ASP A 166 -8.32 5.64 18.32
N ASN A 167 -8.43 6.98 18.30
CA ASN A 167 -9.66 7.71 17.96
C ASN A 167 -9.59 8.42 16.60
N HIS A 168 -8.68 8.01 15.72
CA HIS A 168 -8.50 8.57 14.39
C HIS A 168 -8.87 7.56 13.29
N VAL A 169 -9.10 8.10 12.10
CA VAL A 169 -9.15 7.35 10.83
C VAL A 169 -8.06 7.88 9.90
N ALA A 170 -7.43 6.99 9.15
CA ALA A 170 -6.50 7.31 8.08
C ALA A 170 -6.99 6.67 6.78
N ALA A 171 -6.60 7.26 5.65
CA ALA A 171 -6.91 6.75 4.32
C ALA A 171 -5.70 6.94 3.41
N VAL A 172 -5.58 6.07 2.41
CA VAL A 172 -4.56 6.16 1.37
C VAL A 172 -5.21 5.89 0.02
N ALA A 173 -4.76 6.60 -1.00
CA ALA A 173 -5.34 6.56 -2.33
C ALA A 173 -4.24 6.78 -3.39
N ASN A 174 -3.49 5.73 -3.71
CA ASN A 174 -2.44 5.71 -4.73
C ASN A 174 -1.30 6.73 -4.58
N ARG A 175 -1.16 7.32 -3.39
CA ARG A 175 -0.06 8.21 -3.04
C ARG A 175 0.25 8.08 -1.57
N PHE A 176 1.55 8.12 -1.24
CA PHE A 176 2.01 8.17 0.15
C PHE A 176 1.42 9.36 0.91
N VAL A 177 1.10 9.12 2.19
CA VAL A 177 0.46 10.04 3.13
C VAL A 177 1.23 10.21 4.44
N ILE A 178 2.23 9.37 4.73
CA ILE A 178 3.12 9.53 5.89
C ILE A 178 4.08 10.69 5.61
N ARG A 179 4.04 11.71 6.46
CA ARG A 179 4.75 12.98 6.30
C ARG A 179 6.02 13.02 7.14
N GLU A 180 6.12 13.99 8.05
CA GLU A 180 7.23 14.12 8.98
C GLU A 180 7.35 12.90 9.89
N ILE A 181 8.56 12.35 10.00
CA ILE A 181 8.86 11.21 10.87
C ILE A 181 9.54 11.71 12.16
N ASN A 182 8.99 11.32 13.31
CA ASN A 182 9.71 11.43 14.58
C ASN A 182 10.46 10.13 14.89
N PHE A 183 11.75 10.08 14.56
CA PHE A 183 12.60 8.89 14.78
C PHE A 183 12.82 8.52 16.26
N THR A 184 12.49 9.42 17.19
CA THR A 184 12.58 9.13 18.63
C THR A 184 11.31 8.51 19.20
N ASP A 185 10.19 8.61 18.48
CA ASP A 185 8.90 8.06 18.87
C ASP A 185 8.69 6.69 18.22
N THR A 186 9.37 5.69 18.79
CA THR A 186 9.29 4.30 18.31
C THR A 186 7.94 3.64 18.59
N ASP A 187 7.10 4.26 19.42
CA ASP A 187 5.76 3.76 19.72
C ASP A 187 4.81 4.03 18.54
N HIS A 188 5.02 5.15 17.82
CA HIS A 188 4.20 5.58 16.69
C HIS A 188 4.89 5.51 15.33
N PHE A 189 6.21 5.36 15.27
CA PHE A 189 6.96 5.30 14.02
C PHE A 189 7.93 4.11 13.96
N MET A 190 8.05 3.56 12.75
CA MET A 190 9.06 2.56 12.37
C MET A 190 9.60 2.94 10.99
N ALA A 191 10.88 2.71 10.71
CA ALA A 191 11.44 3.02 9.39
C ALA A 191 12.67 2.15 9.09
N SER A 192 12.99 2.00 7.80
CA SER A 192 14.23 1.35 7.35
C SER A 192 15.46 2.16 7.77
N ALA A 193 16.55 1.46 8.08
CA ALA A 193 17.79 2.12 8.55
C ALA A 193 18.43 3.02 7.48
N ASN A 194 18.16 2.74 6.21
CA ASN A 194 18.69 3.44 5.04
C ASN A 194 17.88 4.69 4.62
N VAL A 195 16.74 4.98 5.27
CA VAL A 195 15.78 6.01 4.83
C VAL A 195 16.37 7.44 4.79
N LEU A 196 17.23 7.80 5.73
CA LEU A 196 17.83 9.15 5.75
C LEU A 196 19.04 9.26 4.81
N ASP A 197 19.88 8.22 4.76
CA ASP A 197 21.09 8.21 3.95
C ASP A 197 20.77 8.27 2.45
N ILE A 198 19.79 7.48 2.00
CA ILE A 198 19.35 7.50 0.62
C ILE A 198 18.74 8.86 0.26
N ALA A 199 17.89 9.43 1.13
CA ALA A 199 17.31 10.73 0.86
C ALA A 199 18.39 11.82 0.73
N LYS A 200 19.38 11.81 1.62
CA LYS A 200 20.46 12.79 1.62
C LYS A 200 21.35 12.66 0.39
N ARG A 201 21.76 11.45 0.00
CA ARG A 201 22.68 11.25 -1.14
C ARG A 201 22.05 11.57 -2.51
N HIS A 202 20.72 11.47 -2.62
CA HIS A 202 19.97 11.89 -3.81
C HIS A 202 19.49 13.35 -3.76
N GLY A 203 19.81 14.09 -2.69
CA GLY A 203 19.37 15.47 -2.52
C GLY A 203 17.87 15.63 -2.29
N PHE A 204 17.17 14.58 -1.87
CA PHE A 204 15.75 14.62 -1.51
C PHE A 204 15.52 15.21 -0.11
N TRP A 205 16.57 15.25 0.71
CA TRP A 205 16.59 15.86 2.02
C TRP A 205 17.93 16.57 2.25
N ASP A 206 17.90 17.73 2.89
CA ASP A 206 19.08 18.57 3.13
C ASP A 206 19.95 18.07 4.31
N GLY A 207 19.40 17.15 5.12
CA GLY A 207 20.07 16.66 6.32
C GLY A 207 19.84 17.51 7.57
N VAL A 208 19.00 18.54 7.49
CA VAL A 208 18.79 19.56 8.53
C VAL A 208 17.31 19.75 8.86
N ALA A 209 16.46 19.90 7.85
CA ALA A 209 15.02 20.05 8.04
C ALA A 209 14.41 18.78 8.66
N PRO A 210 13.23 18.86 9.29
CA PRO A 210 12.47 17.66 9.63
C PRO A 210 12.26 16.78 8.39
N PHE A 211 12.43 15.47 8.56
CA PHE A 211 12.39 14.54 7.44
C PHE A 211 10.95 14.17 7.08
N ASP A 212 10.51 14.53 5.88
CA ASP A 212 9.20 14.18 5.33
C ASP A 212 9.31 13.05 4.29
N PHE A 213 8.73 11.89 4.59
CA PHE A 213 8.87 10.70 3.75
C PHE A 213 8.20 10.87 2.39
N THR A 214 6.99 11.43 2.37
CA THR A 214 6.23 11.58 1.13
C THR A 214 6.91 12.58 0.20
N ASP A 215 7.45 13.69 0.70
CA ASP A 215 8.21 14.63 -0.14
C ASP A 215 9.51 14.00 -0.66
N ALA A 216 10.18 13.23 0.19
CA ALA A 216 11.43 12.57 -0.18
C ALA A 216 11.22 11.50 -1.25
N TYR A 217 10.16 10.68 -1.15
CA TYR A 217 10.08 9.40 -1.88
C TYR A 217 8.84 9.16 -2.74
N ALA A 218 7.75 9.91 -2.55
CA ALA A 218 6.58 9.74 -3.41
C ALA A 218 6.91 10.13 -4.86
N GLY A 219 6.17 9.54 -5.79
CA GLY A 219 6.24 9.90 -7.20
C GLY A 219 5.83 11.36 -7.45
N PRO A 220 5.96 11.82 -8.72
CA PRO A 220 5.59 13.17 -9.13
C PRO A 220 4.23 13.61 -8.59
N PRO A 221 4.01 14.91 -8.31
CA PRO A 221 2.72 15.41 -7.81
C PRO A 221 1.55 14.93 -8.65
N ASP A 222 0.46 14.54 -7.98
CA ASP A 222 -0.79 14.19 -8.65
C ASP A 222 -1.50 15.47 -9.12
N VAL A 223 -1.29 15.82 -10.39
CA VAL A 223 -1.87 17.02 -11.01
C VAL A 223 -3.40 16.93 -11.15
N THR A 224 -3.99 15.73 -11.06
CA THR A 224 -5.44 15.52 -11.16
C THR A 224 -6.15 15.71 -9.83
N LEU A 225 -5.39 15.80 -8.72
CA LEU A 225 -5.90 15.82 -7.35
C LEU A 225 -6.72 14.57 -6.96
N SER A 226 -6.76 13.54 -7.81
CA SER A 226 -7.56 12.33 -7.60
C SER A 226 -7.21 11.61 -6.29
N SER A 227 -5.92 11.57 -5.97
CA SER A 227 -5.39 10.93 -4.76
C SER A 227 -5.74 11.74 -3.51
N SER A 228 -5.44 13.04 -3.52
CA SER A 228 -5.63 13.91 -2.35
C SER A 228 -7.10 14.12 -2.03
N LEU A 229 -7.97 14.28 -3.04
CA LEU A 229 -9.40 14.43 -2.85
C LEU A 229 -10.03 13.16 -2.27
N ARG A 230 -9.65 11.95 -2.72
CA ARG A 230 -10.18 10.70 -2.15
C ARG A 230 -9.83 10.56 -0.68
N VAL A 231 -8.58 10.83 -0.30
CA VAL A 231 -8.15 10.84 1.11
C VAL A 231 -8.94 11.90 1.89
N GLY A 232 -8.95 13.14 1.41
CA GLY A 232 -9.67 14.24 2.05
C GLY A 232 -11.16 13.98 2.22
N ARG A 233 -11.78 13.29 1.26
CA ARG A 233 -13.20 12.93 1.33
C ARG A 233 -13.46 11.93 2.44
N VAL A 234 -12.69 10.85 2.53
CA VAL A 234 -12.82 9.87 3.63
C VAL A 234 -12.66 10.55 4.99
N LEU A 235 -11.68 11.43 5.12
CA LEU A 235 -11.46 12.17 6.37
C LEU A 235 -12.60 13.15 6.67
N SER A 236 -13.15 13.84 5.67
CA SER A 236 -14.31 14.75 5.82
C SER A 236 -15.60 14.04 6.20
N LEU A 237 -15.78 12.78 5.75
CA LEU A 237 -16.95 11.97 6.10
C LEU A 237 -16.89 11.47 7.55
N ALA A 238 -15.69 11.31 8.11
CA ALA A 238 -15.48 10.90 9.48
C ALA A 238 -15.40 12.07 10.47
N ASN A 239 -15.09 13.28 9.98
CA ASN A 239 -15.01 14.49 10.78
C ASN A 239 -15.50 15.71 9.98
N LYS A 240 -16.62 16.28 10.40
CA LYS A 240 -17.27 17.41 9.71
C LYS A 240 -16.44 18.70 9.68
N ASN A 241 -15.42 18.81 10.53
CA ASN A 241 -14.52 19.97 10.55
C ASN A 241 -13.37 19.84 9.54
N VAL A 242 -13.21 18.65 8.93
CA VAL A 242 -12.27 18.45 7.84
C VAL A 242 -12.90 18.95 6.54
N ASN A 243 -12.40 20.08 6.05
CA ASN A 243 -12.85 20.63 4.78
C ASN A 243 -12.11 19.95 3.61
N VAL A 244 -12.84 19.16 2.82
CA VAL A 244 -12.31 18.45 1.64
C VAL A 244 -11.65 19.40 0.63
N ASP A 245 -12.13 20.65 0.52
CA ASP A 245 -11.57 21.61 -0.41
C ASP A 245 -10.10 21.95 -0.13
N THR A 246 -9.66 21.80 1.12
CA THR A 246 -8.24 22.03 1.49
C THR A 246 -7.30 21.03 0.82
N PHE A 247 -7.79 19.82 0.49
CA PHE A 247 -7.00 18.78 -0.15
C PHE A 247 -6.80 19.00 -1.66
N ALA A 248 -7.46 20.01 -2.22
CA ALA A 248 -7.17 20.48 -3.57
C ALA A 248 -5.96 21.43 -3.61
N ASP A 249 -5.68 22.12 -2.50
CA ASP A 249 -4.69 23.21 -2.42
C ASP A 249 -3.48 22.86 -1.53
N THR A 250 -3.62 21.90 -0.61
CA THR A 250 -2.59 21.53 0.36
C THR A 250 -2.35 20.02 0.43
N THR A 251 -1.20 19.66 0.98
CA THR A 251 -0.85 18.27 1.26
C THR A 251 -1.76 17.70 2.36
N PRO A 252 -2.40 16.53 2.15
CA PRO A 252 -3.24 15.87 3.16
C PRO A 252 -2.48 15.63 4.47
N PHE A 253 -3.12 15.92 5.59
CA PHE A 253 -2.65 15.42 6.89
C PHE A 253 -2.92 13.90 7.00
N PHE A 254 -2.08 13.19 7.76
CA PHE A 254 -2.06 11.72 7.80
C PHE A 254 -3.39 11.07 8.27
N SER A 255 -4.04 11.64 9.29
CA SER A 255 -5.26 11.08 9.88
C SER A 255 -6.16 12.13 10.52
N ALA A 256 -7.46 11.86 10.60
CA ALA A 256 -8.45 12.72 11.27
C ALA A 256 -9.02 12.05 12.51
N LYS A 257 -9.17 12.79 13.60
CA LYS A 257 -10.00 12.36 14.74
C LYS A 257 -11.44 12.17 14.28
N VAL A 258 -12.08 11.07 14.65
CA VAL A 258 -13.48 10.82 14.28
C VAL A 258 -14.44 11.63 15.18
N ASP A 259 -15.54 12.14 14.61
CA ASP A 259 -16.59 12.83 15.38
C ASP A 259 -17.35 11.86 16.30
N THR A 260 -17.65 10.67 15.77
CA THR A 260 -18.33 9.58 16.48
C THR A 260 -17.71 8.24 16.09
N LEU A 261 -17.95 7.21 16.91
CA LEU A 261 -17.49 5.85 16.61
C LEU A 261 -18.04 5.40 15.25
N LEU A 262 -17.15 4.94 14.37
CA LEU A 262 -17.51 4.45 13.04
C LEU A 262 -17.95 3.00 13.09
N THR A 263 -19.04 2.69 12.38
CA THR A 263 -19.50 1.31 12.16
C THR A 263 -18.89 0.73 10.89
N VAL A 264 -18.94 -0.60 10.71
CA VAL A 264 -18.55 -1.24 9.45
C VAL A 264 -19.35 -0.69 8.27
N GLN A 265 -20.63 -0.38 8.48
CA GLN A 265 -21.52 0.20 7.47
C GLN A 265 -21.08 1.62 7.08
N ASP A 266 -20.50 2.39 8.00
CA ASP A 266 -19.92 3.69 7.67
C ASP A 266 -18.69 3.52 6.76
N ILE A 267 -17.81 2.57 7.06
CA ILE A 267 -16.64 2.29 6.20
C ILE A 267 -17.09 1.82 4.80
N MET A 268 -18.10 0.94 4.73
CA MET A 268 -18.70 0.52 3.46
C MET A 268 -19.34 1.70 2.70
N ARG A 269 -19.96 2.65 3.40
CA ARG A 269 -20.51 3.86 2.81
C ARG A 269 -19.41 4.75 2.25
N PHE A 270 -18.31 4.95 2.99
CA PHE A 270 -17.18 5.77 2.55
C PHE A 270 -16.56 5.24 1.26
N GLN A 271 -16.43 3.91 1.12
CA GLN A 271 -15.91 3.26 -0.09
C GLN A 271 -16.84 3.35 -1.31
N ARG A 272 -18.08 3.80 -1.12
CA ARG A 272 -19.09 3.97 -2.20
C ARG A 272 -19.41 5.44 -2.47
N ASP A 273 -18.70 6.35 -1.82
CA ASP A 273 -18.91 7.79 -1.97
C ASP A 273 -18.20 8.30 -3.23
N HIS A 274 -18.88 9.19 -3.95
CA HIS A 274 -18.43 9.87 -5.15
C HIS A 274 -18.45 11.39 -4.95
N TYR A 275 -18.08 11.82 -3.75
CA TYR A 275 -18.05 13.20 -3.30
C TYR A 275 -19.43 13.86 -3.17
N GLU A 276 -20.47 13.08 -2.89
CA GLU A 276 -21.86 13.55 -2.84
C GLU A 276 -22.01 14.76 -1.91
N GLY A 277 -22.67 15.81 -2.39
CA GLY A 277 -22.92 17.05 -1.63
C GLY A 277 -21.71 18.01 -1.53
N THR A 278 -20.63 17.75 -2.26
CA THR A 278 -19.48 18.67 -2.38
C THR A 278 -19.43 19.31 -3.77
N LYS A 279 -18.51 20.26 -4.00
CA LYS A 279 -18.27 20.80 -5.35
C LYS A 279 -17.64 19.78 -6.32
N PHE A 280 -17.15 18.66 -5.80
CA PHE A 280 -16.53 17.57 -6.57
C PHE A 280 -17.51 16.43 -6.87
N ASP A 281 -18.79 16.56 -6.49
CA ASP A 281 -19.81 15.52 -6.64
C ASP A 281 -19.89 14.98 -8.08
N LEU A 282 -19.50 13.72 -8.25
CA LEU A 282 -19.45 13.08 -9.57
C LEU A 282 -20.84 12.74 -10.11
N THR A 283 -21.86 12.67 -9.25
CA THR A 283 -23.26 12.37 -9.61
C THR A 283 -24.00 13.59 -10.16
N LYS A 284 -23.33 14.74 -10.24
CA LYS A 284 -23.90 16.01 -10.74
C LYS A 284 -23.23 16.46 -12.04
N GLY A 285 -23.93 17.36 -12.72
CA GLY A 285 -23.45 18.06 -13.90
C GLY A 285 -23.72 17.31 -15.22
N PRO A 286 -23.35 17.91 -16.36
CA PRO A 286 -23.63 17.31 -17.67
C PRO A 286 -22.97 15.94 -17.86
N ALA A 287 -21.80 15.73 -17.27
CA ALA A 287 -21.03 14.49 -17.41
C ALA A 287 -21.66 13.27 -16.71
N SER A 288 -22.55 13.48 -15.73
CA SER A 288 -23.24 12.39 -15.02
C SER A 288 -24.53 11.93 -15.71
N GLY A 289 -24.90 12.57 -16.82
CA GLY A 289 -26.15 12.29 -17.53
C GLY A 289 -27.41 12.52 -16.68
N PRO A 290 -28.60 12.16 -17.21
CA PRO A 290 -29.88 12.39 -16.54
C PRO A 290 -30.09 11.53 -15.28
N TYR A 291 -29.29 10.47 -15.09
CA TYR A 291 -29.43 9.52 -13.98
C TYR A 291 -28.37 9.71 -12.87
N GLY A 292 -27.49 10.70 -13.01
CA GLY A 292 -26.45 10.96 -12.01
C GLY A 292 -25.39 9.87 -11.91
N ASP A 293 -25.00 9.27 -13.05
CA ASP A 293 -23.96 8.23 -13.10
C ASP A 293 -22.61 8.84 -12.68
N PRO A 294 -21.99 8.37 -11.59
CA PRO A 294 -20.67 8.86 -11.19
C PRO A 294 -19.55 8.37 -12.12
N ASN A 295 -19.81 7.34 -12.95
CA ASN A 295 -18.82 6.83 -13.90
C ASN A 295 -18.78 7.70 -15.16
N ARG A 296 -17.87 8.68 -15.14
CA ARG A 296 -17.71 9.62 -16.25
C ARG A 296 -16.83 9.01 -17.36
N TYR A 297 -17.22 9.21 -18.62
CA TYR A 297 -16.42 8.83 -19.79
C TYR A 297 -15.36 9.92 -20.07
N GLY A 298 -14.09 9.64 -19.76
CA GLY A 298 -12.95 10.55 -19.98
C GLY A 298 -11.88 10.41 -18.89
N TRP A 299 -10.63 10.77 -19.19
CA TRP A 299 -9.56 10.80 -18.19
C TRP A 299 -9.86 11.88 -17.14
N CYS A 300 -9.77 11.50 -15.86
CA CYS A 300 -9.83 12.41 -14.72
C CYS A 300 -8.71 13.46 -14.78
#